data_AF-A0A1H4L3W5-F1
#
_entry.id   AF-A0A1H4L3W5-F1
#
_cell.length_a   1.000
_cell.length_b   1.000
_cell.length_c   1.000
_cell.angle_alpha   90.00
_cell.angle_beta   90.00
_cell.angle_gamma   90.00
#
_symmetry.space_group_name_H-M   'P 1'
#
loop_
_entity.id
_entity.type
_entity.pdbx_description
1 polymer ?
#
loop_
_entity_poly.entity_id
_entity_poly.type
_entity_poly.pdbx_seq_one_letter_code
_entity_poly.pdbx_strand_id
1 'polypeptide(L)'
;MTPKDTLEIAPDAGPARTNRQNAEHGFKASERLMDSLQRVLVDLIELHLQGKQAHWNVVGTNFRDTHLLLDEIVEAGRLASDQIAERMRALHAIPDGRSDVVAATTSLPEFPQGEISTTDVVDLVTTAIESTVATMRDVHDGVDEEDPTSADVLHAIIEQLEQFAWFMSAENRTPRASAKSSGSGSGSKAAASTKDDKSAVSAKSKSSGGKKKK
;
A
#
# COMPACT_ATOMS: atom_id res chain seq x y z
N MET A 1 12.58 -53.66 -22.11
CA MET A 1 12.01 -52.55 -21.33
C MET A 1 10.59 -52.93 -20.97
N THR A 2 10.38 -53.35 -19.73
CA THR A 2 9.07 -53.72 -19.17
C THR A 2 8.23 -52.46 -18.92
N PRO A 3 6.90 -52.50 -19.14
CA PRO A 3 6.01 -51.42 -18.73
C PRO A 3 6.00 -51.35 -17.20
N LYS A 4 6.04 -50.13 -16.65
CA LYS A 4 5.94 -49.87 -15.21
C LYS A 4 4.61 -50.39 -14.67
N ASP A 5 4.69 -51.15 -13.58
CA ASP A 5 3.57 -51.55 -12.75
C ASP A 5 2.70 -50.33 -12.43
N THR A 6 1.43 -50.40 -12.85
CA THR A 6 0.42 -49.45 -12.45
C THR A 6 -0.04 -49.89 -11.07
N LEU A 7 0.23 -49.08 -10.04
CA LEU A 7 -0.30 -49.32 -8.69
C LEU A 7 -1.82 -49.22 -8.73
N GLU A 8 -2.50 -50.37 -8.67
CA GLU A 8 -3.94 -50.41 -8.40
C GLU A 8 -4.19 -49.97 -6.96
N ILE A 9 -4.76 -48.78 -6.78
CA ILE A 9 -5.24 -48.33 -5.47
C ILE A 9 -6.63 -48.92 -5.26
N ALA A 10 -6.77 -49.81 -4.28
CA ALA A 10 -8.05 -50.39 -3.89
C ALA A 10 -9.05 -49.29 -3.49
N PRO A 11 -10.32 -49.35 -3.94
CA PRO A 11 -11.22 -48.20 -3.86
C PRO A 11 -11.87 -47.94 -2.50
N ASP A 12 -11.51 -48.56 -1.38
CA ASP A 12 -12.27 -48.33 -0.13
C ASP A 12 -11.63 -48.79 1.21
N ALA A 13 -10.31 -48.89 1.32
CA ALA A 13 -9.66 -49.37 2.55
C ALA A 13 -9.60 -48.35 3.72
N GLY A 14 -10.73 -47.76 4.12
CA GLY A 14 -10.87 -46.92 5.31
C GLY A 14 -12.24 -47.09 6.00
N PRO A 15 -12.33 -46.94 7.33
CA PRO A 15 -13.58 -47.08 8.07
C PRO A 15 -14.59 -46.03 7.59
N ALA A 16 -15.77 -46.49 7.15
CA ALA A 16 -16.97 -45.76 6.73
C ALA A 16 -16.83 -44.27 6.39
N ARG A 17 -17.14 -43.89 5.14
CA ARG A 17 -17.37 -42.49 4.76
C ARG A 17 -18.51 -41.93 5.60
N THR A 18 -18.19 -41.06 6.55
CA THR A 18 -19.19 -40.33 7.34
C THR A 18 -19.93 -39.36 6.41
N ASN A 19 -21.18 -39.01 6.76
CA ASN A 19 -21.81 -37.84 6.15
C ASN A 19 -20.85 -36.65 6.31
N ARG A 20 -20.71 -35.76 5.32
CA ARG A 20 -19.98 -34.50 5.49
C ARG A 20 -20.61 -33.74 6.67
N GLN A 21 -20.02 -33.93 7.84
CA GLN A 21 -20.35 -33.22 9.06
C GLN A 21 -19.32 -32.10 9.10
N ASN A 22 -19.73 -30.87 8.82
CA ASN A 22 -19.03 -29.76 9.46
C ASN A 22 -19.31 -29.96 10.95
N ALA A 23 -18.27 -30.30 11.72
CA ALA A 23 -18.40 -30.56 13.15
C ALA A 23 -18.60 -29.24 13.92
N GLU A 24 -18.16 -28.12 13.34
CA GLU A 24 -18.35 -26.79 13.88
C GLU A 24 -19.78 -26.25 13.72
N HIS A 25 -20.31 -25.67 14.82
CA HIS A 25 -21.58 -24.94 14.90
C HIS A 25 -21.35 -23.48 15.30
N GLY A 26 -20.26 -22.88 14.79
CA GLY A 26 -19.79 -21.56 15.18
C GLY A 26 -20.65 -20.41 14.64
N PHE A 27 -20.21 -19.18 14.95
CA PHE A 27 -20.77 -17.98 14.35
C PHE A 27 -20.67 -18.05 12.81
N LYS A 28 -21.78 -17.75 12.13
CA LYS A 28 -21.85 -17.70 10.67
C LYS A 28 -21.93 -16.25 10.22
N ALA A 29 -20.99 -15.82 9.40
CA ALA A 29 -21.00 -14.48 8.82
C ALA A 29 -22.26 -14.23 7.98
N SER A 30 -22.78 -13.01 8.05
CA SER A 30 -23.75 -12.50 7.08
C SER A 30 -23.13 -12.37 5.70
N GLU A 31 -23.96 -12.30 4.65
CA GLU A 31 -23.47 -12.02 3.29
C GLU A 31 -22.69 -10.70 3.22
N ARG A 32 -23.10 -9.68 4.00
CA ARG A 32 -22.40 -8.39 4.06
C ARG A 32 -20.99 -8.53 4.62
N LEU A 33 -20.81 -9.27 5.71
CA LEU A 33 -19.49 -9.52 6.29
C LEU A 33 -18.62 -10.37 5.35
N MET A 34 -19.22 -11.37 4.69
CA MET A 34 -18.55 -12.17 3.67
C MET A 34 -18.01 -11.30 2.54
N ASP A 35 -18.85 -10.42 1.98
CA ASP A 35 -18.48 -9.52 0.89
C ASP A 35 -17.40 -8.52 1.31
N SER A 36 -17.50 -7.96 2.52
CA SER A 36 -16.49 -7.06 3.08
C SER A 36 -15.12 -7.73 3.19
N LEU A 37 -15.05 -8.95 3.74
CA LEU A 37 -13.79 -9.68 3.87
C LEU A 37 -13.26 -10.14 2.50
N GLN A 38 -14.14 -10.49 1.56
CA GLN A 38 -13.74 -10.83 0.20
C GLN A 38 -13.10 -9.64 -0.54
N ARG A 39 -13.61 -8.41 -0.34
CA ARG A 39 -12.99 -7.19 -0.89
C ARG A 39 -11.57 -6.98 -0.35
N VAL A 40 -11.39 -7.16 0.96
CA VAL A 40 -10.05 -7.06 1.58
C VAL A 40 -9.12 -8.16 1.06
N LEU A 41 -9.61 -9.39 0.94
CA LEU A 41 -8.84 -10.52 0.43
C LEU A 41 -8.27 -10.25 -0.97
N VAL A 42 -9.10 -9.81 -1.92
CA VAL A 42 -8.63 -9.60 -3.30
C VAL A 42 -7.60 -8.48 -3.41
N ASP A 43 -7.75 -7.41 -2.62
CA ASP A 43 -6.80 -6.30 -2.63
C ASP A 43 -5.45 -6.66 -1.99
N LEU A 44 -5.45 -7.53 -0.96
CA LEU A 44 -4.22 -8.08 -0.39
C LEU A 44 -3.52 -9.04 -1.37
N ILE A 45 -4.29 -9.85 -2.11
CA ILE A 45 -3.73 -10.72 -3.15
C ILE A 45 -3.10 -9.89 -4.26
N GLU A 46 -3.82 -8.89 -4.76
CA GLU A 46 -3.31 -8.00 -5.80
C GLU A 46 -2.05 -7.24 -5.33
N LEU A 47 -2.05 -6.73 -4.09
CA LEU A 47 -0.91 -6.03 -3.52
C LEU A 47 0.37 -6.88 -3.56
N HIS A 48 0.31 -8.14 -3.14
CA HIS A 48 1.51 -8.99 -3.13
C HIS A 48 1.92 -9.44 -4.54
N LEU A 49 0.98 -9.51 -5.51
CA LEU A 49 1.30 -9.78 -6.91
C LEU A 49 1.99 -8.57 -7.56
N GLN A 50 1.43 -7.37 -7.42
CA GLN A 50 2.05 -6.14 -7.91
C GLN A 50 3.39 -5.87 -7.22
N GLY A 51 3.50 -6.15 -5.92
CA GLY A 51 4.76 -6.05 -5.18
C GLY A 51 5.87 -6.93 -5.77
N LYS A 52 5.55 -8.17 -6.17
CA LYS A 52 6.53 -9.03 -6.87
C LYS A 52 6.84 -8.53 -8.28
N GLN A 53 5.85 -8.04 -9.01
CA GLN A 53 6.05 -7.43 -10.31
C GLN A 53 7.02 -6.24 -10.23
N ALA A 54 6.84 -5.36 -9.23
CA ALA A 54 7.75 -4.26 -8.95
C ALA A 54 9.16 -4.76 -8.56
N HIS A 55 9.23 -5.75 -7.67
CA HIS A 55 10.48 -6.31 -7.16
C HIS A 55 11.38 -6.87 -8.28
N TRP A 56 10.80 -7.49 -9.31
CA TRP A 56 11.56 -8.02 -10.45
C TRP A 56 12.02 -6.94 -11.43
N ASN A 57 11.27 -5.87 -11.60
CA ASN A 57 11.45 -4.91 -12.70
C ASN A 57 11.88 -3.50 -12.26
N VAL A 58 12.17 -3.29 -10.98
CA VAL A 58 12.68 -2.02 -10.48
C VAL A 58 14.15 -1.81 -10.90
N VAL A 59 14.46 -0.61 -11.39
CA VAL A 59 15.82 -0.22 -11.81
C VAL A 59 16.17 1.20 -11.34
N GLY A 60 17.46 1.47 -11.12
CA GLY A 60 17.96 2.82 -10.84
C GLY A 60 18.69 2.96 -9.50
N THR A 61 18.88 4.21 -9.08
CA THR A 61 19.56 4.56 -7.83
C THR A 61 18.81 3.96 -6.65
N ASN A 62 19.55 3.36 -5.71
CA ASN A 62 19.01 2.68 -4.53
C ASN A 62 18.24 1.37 -4.81
N PHE A 63 18.35 0.81 -6.02
CA PHE A 63 17.71 -0.43 -6.45
C PHE A 63 17.67 -1.53 -5.38
N ARG A 64 18.83 -1.85 -4.77
CA ARG A 64 18.94 -3.00 -3.87
C ARG A 64 18.06 -2.85 -2.63
N ASP A 65 18.02 -1.66 -2.05
CA ASP A 65 17.27 -1.43 -0.81
C ASP A 65 15.78 -1.35 -1.11
N THR A 66 15.38 -0.70 -2.22
CA THR A 66 13.98 -0.75 -2.70
C THR A 66 13.54 -2.20 -2.98
N HIS A 67 14.37 -2.98 -3.67
CA HIS A 67 14.10 -4.39 -3.99
C HIS A 67 13.87 -5.26 -2.75
N LEU A 68 14.62 -5.02 -1.67
CA LEU A 68 14.44 -5.74 -0.41
C LEU A 68 13.20 -5.29 0.36
N LEU A 69 12.91 -3.99 0.41
CA LEU A 69 11.69 -3.49 1.05
C LEU A 69 10.42 -4.03 0.36
N LEU A 70 10.45 -4.18 -0.97
CA LEU A 70 9.34 -4.78 -1.72
C LEU A 70 9.07 -6.22 -1.28
N ASP A 71 10.09 -7.00 -0.92
CA ASP A 71 9.89 -8.36 -0.39
C ASP A 71 9.20 -8.37 0.98
N GLU A 72 9.50 -7.40 1.84
CA GLU A 72 8.82 -7.26 3.13
C GLU A 72 7.32 -6.92 2.94
N ILE A 73 7.02 -6.02 2.00
CA ILE A 73 5.63 -5.66 1.65
C ILE A 73 4.89 -6.85 1.05
N VAL A 74 5.54 -7.60 0.14
CA VAL A 74 4.97 -8.81 -0.46
C VAL A 74 4.64 -9.84 0.60
N GLU A 75 5.56 -10.11 1.54
CA GLU A 75 5.30 -11.11 2.58
C GLU A 75 4.20 -10.66 3.52
N ALA A 76 4.15 -9.37 3.89
CA ALA A 76 3.06 -8.82 4.69
C ALA A 76 1.70 -8.97 4.00
N GLY A 77 1.59 -8.61 2.72
CA GLY A 77 0.35 -8.79 1.94
C GLY A 77 -0.05 -10.26 1.81
N ARG A 78 0.92 -11.15 1.59
CA ARG A 78 0.67 -12.60 1.48
C ARG A 78 0.17 -13.21 2.79
N LEU A 79 0.82 -12.91 3.91
CA LEU A 79 0.41 -13.40 5.24
C LEU A 79 -0.96 -12.83 5.64
N ALA A 80 -1.21 -11.55 5.38
CA ALA A 80 -2.51 -10.93 5.63
C ALA A 80 -3.62 -11.54 4.77
N SER A 81 -3.35 -11.84 3.49
CA SER A 81 -4.34 -12.48 2.60
C SER A 81 -4.75 -13.87 3.13
N ASP A 82 -3.79 -14.65 3.62
CA ASP A 82 -4.03 -15.97 4.21
C ASP A 82 -4.86 -15.83 5.50
N GLN A 83 -4.48 -14.91 6.39
CA GLN A 83 -5.20 -14.64 7.63
C GLN A 83 -6.68 -14.24 7.37
N ILE A 84 -6.95 -13.41 6.36
CA ILE A 84 -8.32 -13.04 5.98
C ILE A 84 -9.08 -14.24 5.40
N ALA A 85 -8.46 -15.00 4.49
CA ALA A 85 -9.09 -16.17 3.90
C ALA A 85 -9.42 -17.24 4.96
N GLU A 86 -8.51 -17.52 5.88
CA GLU A 86 -8.74 -18.44 6.99
C GLU A 86 -9.79 -17.90 7.98
N ARG A 87 -9.81 -16.58 8.22
CA ARG A 87 -10.89 -15.96 9.01
C ARG A 87 -12.24 -16.18 8.34
N MET A 88 -12.35 -15.95 7.03
CA MET A 88 -13.58 -16.24 6.27
C MET A 88 -14.01 -17.71 6.44
N ARG A 89 -13.08 -18.66 6.35
CA ARG A 89 -13.37 -20.09 6.59
C ARG A 89 -13.87 -20.35 8.01
N ALA A 90 -13.27 -19.72 9.02
CA ALA A 90 -13.70 -19.84 10.41
C ALA A 90 -15.11 -19.29 10.66
N LEU A 91 -15.57 -18.34 9.84
CA LEU A 91 -16.94 -17.80 9.86
C LEU A 91 -17.89 -18.53 8.89
N HIS A 92 -17.50 -19.70 8.40
CA HIS A 92 -18.22 -20.53 7.43
C HIS A 92 -18.46 -19.87 6.06
N ALA A 93 -17.70 -18.83 5.72
CA ALA A 93 -17.66 -18.22 4.40
C ALA A 93 -16.69 -18.96 3.47
N ILE A 94 -16.86 -18.82 2.15
CA ILE A 94 -15.96 -19.41 1.15
C ILE A 94 -15.17 -18.26 0.51
N PRO A 95 -13.86 -18.10 0.80
CA PRO A 95 -13.02 -17.13 0.13
C PRO A 95 -12.76 -17.53 -1.32
N ASP A 96 -12.63 -16.55 -2.20
CA ASP A 96 -12.28 -16.76 -3.60
C ASP A 96 -11.07 -15.91 -4.01
N GLY A 97 -9.90 -16.54 -4.07
CA GLY A 97 -8.64 -15.92 -4.48
C GLY A 97 -8.19 -16.28 -5.89
N ARG A 98 -9.09 -16.78 -6.75
CA ARG A 98 -8.72 -17.13 -8.13
C ARG A 98 -8.31 -15.87 -8.91
N SER A 99 -7.30 -16.00 -9.77
CA SER A 99 -6.69 -14.85 -10.45
C SER A 99 -7.66 -14.06 -11.32
N ASP A 100 -8.65 -14.72 -11.94
CA ASP A 100 -9.71 -14.08 -12.73
C ASP A 100 -10.65 -13.23 -11.87
N VAL A 101 -10.92 -13.67 -10.63
CA VAL A 101 -11.69 -12.89 -9.66
C VAL A 101 -10.90 -11.69 -9.19
N VAL A 102 -9.66 -11.89 -8.75
CA VAL A 102 -8.78 -10.81 -8.30
C VAL A 102 -8.66 -9.71 -9.36
N ALA A 103 -8.33 -10.08 -10.60
CA ALA A 103 -8.20 -9.13 -11.71
C ALA A 103 -9.52 -8.40 -12.04
N ALA A 104 -10.68 -9.01 -11.79
CA ALA A 104 -11.98 -8.42 -12.07
C ALA A 104 -12.50 -7.50 -10.95
N THR A 105 -12.06 -7.71 -9.71
CA THR A 105 -12.71 -7.10 -8.54
C THR A 105 -11.79 -6.30 -7.63
N THR A 106 -10.47 -6.34 -7.82
CA THR A 106 -9.56 -5.50 -7.02
C THR A 106 -9.85 -4.02 -7.22
N SER A 107 -9.66 -3.24 -6.15
CA SER A 107 -9.71 -1.78 -6.19
C SER A 107 -8.38 -1.14 -6.55
N LEU A 108 -7.28 -1.91 -6.58
CA LEU A 108 -5.95 -1.39 -6.85
C LEU A 108 -5.84 -0.93 -8.31
N PRO A 109 -5.20 0.23 -8.57
CA PRO A 109 -4.86 0.62 -9.94
C PRO A 109 -3.97 -0.41 -10.63
N GLU A 110 -4.08 -0.52 -11.95
CA GLU A 110 -3.22 -1.39 -12.76
C GLU A 110 -1.74 -0.99 -12.61
N PHE A 111 -0.88 -1.97 -12.38
CA PHE A 111 0.56 -1.77 -12.31
C PHE A 111 1.19 -1.77 -13.72
N PRO A 112 2.07 -0.80 -14.05
CA PRO A 112 2.61 -0.69 -15.40
C PRO A 112 3.53 -1.87 -15.77
N GLN A 113 3.59 -2.15 -17.08
CA GLN A 113 4.45 -3.19 -17.65
C GLN A 113 5.89 -2.68 -17.85
N GLY A 114 6.86 -3.60 -17.80
CA GLY A 114 8.27 -3.34 -18.11
C GLY A 114 9.09 -2.86 -16.92
N GLU A 115 10.31 -2.38 -17.21
CA GLU A 115 11.21 -1.79 -16.20
C GLU A 115 10.68 -0.44 -15.71
N ILE A 116 10.77 -0.21 -14.40
CA ILE A 116 10.25 1.00 -13.74
C ILE A 116 11.36 1.59 -12.88
N SER A 117 11.49 2.92 -12.90
CA SER A 117 12.49 3.61 -12.08
C SER A 117 12.18 3.43 -10.58
N THR A 118 13.21 3.43 -9.73
CA THR A 118 13.02 3.39 -8.27
C THR A 118 12.11 4.51 -7.78
N THR A 119 12.22 5.73 -8.34
CA THR A 119 11.35 6.86 -8.00
C THR A 119 9.88 6.59 -8.33
N ASP A 120 9.58 6.03 -9.50
CA ASP A 120 8.19 5.74 -9.90
C ASP A 120 7.63 4.53 -9.12
N VAL A 121 8.44 3.51 -8.86
CA VAL A 121 8.04 2.34 -8.03
C VAL A 121 7.62 2.78 -6.64
N VAL A 122 8.33 3.74 -6.03
CA VAL A 122 7.98 4.27 -4.71
C VAL A 122 6.55 4.82 -4.68
N ASP A 123 6.19 5.65 -5.66
CA ASP A 123 4.85 6.27 -5.71
C ASP A 123 3.76 5.26 -6.07
N LEU A 124 4.03 4.36 -7.03
CA LEU A 124 3.09 3.32 -7.46
C LEU A 124 2.78 2.34 -6.33
N VAL A 125 3.81 1.85 -5.62
CA VAL A 125 3.62 0.89 -4.53
C VAL A 125 3.01 1.56 -3.29
N THR A 126 3.36 2.82 -3.01
CA THR A 126 2.68 3.60 -1.96
C THR A 126 1.19 3.71 -2.27
N THR A 127 0.82 4.03 -3.51
CA THR A 127 -0.58 4.11 -3.95
C THR A 127 -1.30 2.77 -3.81
N ALA A 128 -0.65 1.67 -4.19
CA ALA A 128 -1.22 0.33 -4.03
C ALA A 128 -1.50 0.01 -2.55
N ILE A 129 -0.53 0.25 -1.66
CA ILE A 129 -0.68 0.04 -0.22
C ILE A 129 -1.82 0.91 0.35
N GLU A 130 -1.85 2.20 0.01
CA GLU A 130 -2.88 3.12 0.49
C GLU A 130 -4.27 2.73 -0.03
N SER A 131 -4.38 2.17 -1.24
CA SER A 131 -5.64 1.66 -1.80
C SER A 131 -6.12 0.42 -1.03
N THR A 132 -5.23 -0.53 -0.73
CA THR A 132 -5.56 -1.69 0.11
C THR A 132 -6.04 -1.26 1.50
N VAL A 133 -5.34 -0.30 2.12
CA VAL A 133 -5.73 0.29 3.43
C VAL A 133 -7.08 1.00 3.33
N ALA A 134 -7.33 1.75 2.25
CA ALA A 134 -8.61 2.42 2.03
C ALA A 134 -9.78 1.43 1.96
N THR A 135 -9.62 0.29 1.29
CA THR A 135 -10.63 -0.78 1.30
C THR A 135 -10.91 -1.29 2.71
N MET A 136 -9.87 -1.56 3.50
CA MET A 136 -10.06 -2.00 4.88
C MET A 136 -10.77 -0.95 5.74
N ARG A 137 -10.40 0.33 5.59
CA ARG A 137 -11.04 1.44 6.31
C ARG A 137 -12.49 1.67 5.87
N ASP A 138 -12.81 1.44 4.60
CA ASP A 138 -14.18 1.53 4.08
C ASP A 138 -15.10 0.45 4.65
N VAL A 139 -14.61 -0.79 4.77
CA VAL A 139 -15.42 -1.90 5.31
C VAL A 139 -15.42 -1.97 6.83
N HIS A 140 -14.45 -1.31 7.48
CA HIS A 140 -14.14 -1.45 8.91
C HIS A 140 -15.38 -1.39 9.80
N ASP A 141 -16.15 -0.30 9.76
CA ASP A 141 -17.25 -0.08 10.70
C ASP A 141 -18.34 -1.15 10.56
N GLY A 142 -18.58 -1.63 9.35
CA GLY A 142 -19.53 -2.73 9.10
C GLY A 142 -19.01 -4.08 9.58
N VAL A 143 -17.69 -4.29 9.54
CA VAL A 143 -17.05 -5.49 10.09
C VAL A 143 -17.07 -5.44 11.62
N ASP A 144 -16.74 -4.30 12.24
CA ASP A 144 -16.72 -4.12 13.69
C ASP A 144 -18.11 -4.26 14.31
N GLU A 145 -19.15 -3.71 13.67
CA GLU A 145 -20.53 -3.83 14.13
C GLU A 145 -21.00 -5.29 14.21
N GLU A 146 -20.59 -6.14 13.26
CA GLU A 146 -21.02 -7.54 13.18
C GLU A 146 -20.08 -8.50 13.93
N ASP A 147 -18.77 -8.30 13.80
CA ASP A 147 -17.73 -9.18 14.35
C ASP A 147 -16.45 -8.38 14.70
N PRO A 148 -16.40 -7.81 15.92
CA PRO A 148 -15.23 -7.07 16.42
C PRO A 148 -13.91 -7.86 16.36
N THR A 149 -13.97 -9.21 16.43
CA THR A 149 -12.77 -10.05 16.31
C THR A 149 -12.16 -10.00 14.91
N SER A 150 -12.98 -9.83 13.86
CA SER A 150 -12.47 -9.58 12.52
C SER A 150 -11.95 -8.15 12.36
N ALA A 151 -12.54 -7.17 13.05
CA ALA A 151 -12.02 -5.80 13.05
C ALA A 151 -10.62 -5.71 13.67
N ASP A 152 -10.33 -6.46 14.73
CA ASP A 152 -8.98 -6.57 15.30
C ASP A 152 -7.95 -7.08 14.29
N VAL A 153 -8.33 -8.01 13.41
CA VAL A 153 -7.46 -8.46 12.31
C VAL A 153 -7.20 -7.32 11.33
N LEU A 154 -8.24 -6.56 10.95
CA LEU A 154 -8.08 -5.40 10.08
C LEU A 154 -7.17 -4.33 10.70
N HIS A 155 -7.31 -4.05 12.00
CA HIS A 155 -6.46 -3.09 12.70
C HIS A 155 -4.97 -3.44 12.58
N ALA A 156 -4.61 -4.70 12.83
CA ALA A 156 -3.21 -5.15 12.75
C ALA A 156 -2.65 -5.01 11.32
N ILE A 157 -3.45 -5.35 10.30
CA ILE A 157 -3.04 -5.22 8.90
C ILE A 157 -2.91 -3.75 8.50
N ILE A 158 -3.87 -2.90 8.87
CA ILE A 158 -3.85 -1.45 8.61
C ILE A 158 -2.59 -0.83 9.23
N GLU A 159 -2.30 -1.10 10.51
CA GLU A 159 -1.12 -0.56 11.19
C GLU A 159 0.17 -0.91 10.45
N GLN A 160 0.32 -2.17 10.04
CA GLN A 160 1.50 -2.64 9.34
C GLN A 160 1.62 -2.03 7.93
N LEU A 161 0.54 -2.00 7.16
CA LEU A 161 0.56 -1.45 5.81
C LEU A 161 0.78 0.07 5.81
N GLU A 162 0.20 0.81 6.75
CA GLU A 162 0.45 2.26 6.87
C GLU A 162 1.91 2.55 7.24
N GLN A 163 2.57 1.68 8.02
CA GLN A 163 4.01 1.77 8.26
C GLN A 163 4.82 1.56 6.97
N PHE A 164 4.47 0.56 6.15
CA PHE A 164 5.15 0.35 4.86
C PHE A 164 4.90 1.48 3.87
N ALA A 165 3.70 2.06 3.81
CA ALA A 165 3.43 3.25 3.01
C ALA A 165 4.33 4.42 3.43
N TRP A 166 4.56 4.60 4.73
CA TRP A 166 5.53 5.57 5.23
C TRP A 166 6.97 5.23 4.79
N PHE A 167 7.45 4.01 5.02
CA PHE A 167 8.80 3.59 4.63
C PHE A 167 9.07 3.78 3.15
N MET A 168 8.14 3.35 2.29
CA MET A 168 8.27 3.49 0.85
C MET A 168 8.26 4.96 0.43
N SER A 169 7.20 5.70 0.78
CA SER A 169 7.04 7.09 0.34
C SER A 169 8.12 8.03 0.89
N ALA A 170 8.78 7.70 2.01
CA ALA A 170 9.85 8.51 2.56
C ALA A 170 11.04 8.68 1.60
N GLU A 171 11.30 7.70 0.73
CA GLU A 171 12.39 7.75 -0.27
C GLU A 171 12.26 8.95 -1.21
N ASN A 172 11.02 9.32 -1.59
CA ASN A 172 10.74 10.44 -2.49
C ASN A 172 10.51 11.78 -1.76
N ARG A 173 10.50 11.81 -0.42
CA ARG A 173 10.21 13.03 0.35
C ARG A 173 11.44 13.92 0.52
N THR A 174 11.26 15.22 0.33
CA THR A 174 12.28 16.23 0.69
C THR A 174 11.93 16.89 2.02
N PRO A 175 12.86 16.99 2.99
CA PRO A 175 12.61 17.73 4.22
C PRO A 175 12.41 19.21 3.91
N ARG A 176 11.54 19.87 4.69
CA ARG A 176 11.40 21.33 4.60
C ARG A 176 12.76 21.97 4.90
N ALA A 177 13.21 22.85 4.02
CA ALA A 177 14.42 23.62 4.25
C ALA A 177 14.34 24.36 5.60
N SER A 178 15.37 24.23 6.43
CA SER A 178 15.48 25.00 7.67
C SER A 178 15.53 26.48 7.31
N ALA A 179 14.64 27.27 7.90
CA ALA A 179 14.74 28.72 7.82
C ALA A 179 16.09 29.11 8.40
N LYS A 180 17.02 29.59 7.55
CA LYS A 180 18.28 30.17 8.03
C LYS A 180 17.92 31.22 9.06
N SER A 181 18.41 31.06 10.30
CA SER A 181 18.33 32.13 11.28
C SER A 181 19.00 33.35 10.64
N SER A 182 18.23 34.42 10.46
CA SER A 182 18.76 35.69 10.02
C SER A 182 19.75 36.15 11.10
N GLY A 183 21.03 35.93 10.85
CA GLY A 183 22.11 36.46 11.67
C GLY A 183 21.96 37.98 11.74
N SER A 184 21.44 38.45 12.87
CA SER A 184 21.46 39.85 13.29
C SER A 184 22.92 40.27 13.52
N GLY A 185 23.62 40.64 12.45
CA GLY A 185 24.89 41.35 12.52
C GLY A 185 24.66 42.82 12.86
N SER A 186 24.45 43.12 14.15
CA SER A 186 24.44 44.50 14.67
C SER A 186 25.83 44.85 15.22
N GLY A 187 26.57 45.64 14.45
CA GLY A 187 27.36 46.77 14.95
C GLY A 187 28.75 46.52 15.53
N SER A 188 29.78 46.99 14.82
CA SER A 188 30.82 47.80 15.44
C SER A 188 31.12 49.02 14.58
N LYS A 189 30.89 50.20 15.17
CA LYS A 189 31.20 51.52 14.60
C LYS A 189 32.71 51.74 14.64
N ALA A 190 33.30 52.17 13.53
CA ALA A 190 34.48 53.03 13.52
C ALA A 190 34.21 54.19 12.57
N ALA A 191 34.33 55.40 13.09
CA ALA A 191 34.08 56.66 12.39
C ALA A 191 35.38 57.22 11.80
N ALA A 192 35.32 57.76 10.57
CA ALA A 192 36.10 58.91 10.15
C ALA A 192 35.44 59.58 8.93
N SER A 193 35.35 60.91 9.03
CA SER A 193 34.65 61.86 8.15
C SER A 193 35.49 62.25 6.92
N THR A 194 34.87 62.57 5.77
CA THR A 194 34.87 63.93 5.17
C THR A 194 34.18 64.01 3.78
N LYS A 195 33.25 64.97 3.70
CA LYS A 195 32.93 65.96 2.64
C LYS A 195 32.47 65.57 1.22
N ASP A 196 31.28 66.14 0.92
CA ASP A 196 30.86 66.91 -0.26
C ASP A 196 30.91 66.23 -1.66
N ASP A 197 29.76 66.04 -2.33
CA ASP A 197 29.16 67.02 -3.25
C ASP A 197 27.85 66.48 -3.91
N LYS A 198 27.12 67.41 -4.53
CA LYS A 198 25.71 67.48 -4.94
C LYS A 198 25.19 66.50 -6.01
N SER A 199 23.84 66.49 -6.06
CA SER A 199 22.93 66.42 -7.23
C SER A 199 22.28 65.06 -7.48
N ALA A 200 21.07 64.89 -8.02
CA ALA A 200 19.75 65.53 -7.97
C ALA A 200 18.87 64.67 -8.92
N VAL A 201 17.54 64.61 -8.66
CA VAL A 201 16.45 64.23 -9.62
C VAL A 201 16.35 62.74 -10.02
N SER A 202 15.21 62.08 -10.30
CA SER A 202 13.77 62.10 -9.99
C SER A 202 13.11 61.00 -10.86
N ALA A 203 11.88 60.60 -10.51
CA ALA A 203 10.86 59.85 -11.29
C ALA A 203 11.07 58.32 -11.50
N LYS A 204 10.20 57.38 -11.11
CA LYS A 204 8.72 57.19 -11.08
C LYS A 204 8.13 56.66 -12.39
N SER A 205 7.70 55.38 -12.40
CA SER A 205 6.40 54.84 -12.88
C SER A 205 6.43 53.29 -12.73
N LYS A 206 5.44 52.58 -12.14
CA LYS A 206 4.06 52.27 -12.59
C LYS A 206 4.07 51.65 -14.00
N SER A 207 3.40 50.54 -14.38
CA SER A 207 2.18 49.90 -13.88
C SER A 207 1.82 48.69 -14.78
N SER A 208 1.11 47.71 -14.20
CA SER A 208 -0.06 46.94 -14.71
C SER A 208 -0.02 45.99 -15.93
N GLY A 209 -0.72 44.86 -15.72
CA GLY A 209 -1.67 44.24 -16.66
C GLY A 209 -1.34 42.77 -16.93
N GLY A 210 -2.15 41.74 -16.64
CA GLY A 210 -3.57 41.64 -16.34
C GLY A 210 -4.39 41.16 -17.56
N LYS A 211 -4.70 39.85 -17.63
CA LYS A 211 -5.88 39.15 -18.28
C LYS A 211 -5.44 37.73 -18.68
N LYS A 212 -6.04 36.61 -18.27
CA LYS A 212 -7.44 36.10 -18.19
C LYS A 212 -8.10 35.78 -19.55
N LYS A 213 -8.72 34.59 -19.58
CA LYS A 213 -9.57 33.91 -20.60
C LYS A 213 -8.79 32.85 -21.40
N LYS A 214 -9.29 31.63 -21.58
CA LYS A 214 -10.68 31.18 -21.65
C LYS A 214 -10.80 29.74 -21.20
#